data_AF-A0AAV0VBQ1-F1
#
_entry.id   AF-A0AAV0VBQ1-F1
#
_cell.length_a   1.000
_cell.length_b   1.000
_cell.length_c   1.000
_cell.angle_alpha   90.00
_cell.angle_beta   90.00
_cell.angle_gamma   90.00
#
_symmetry.space_group_name_H-M   'P 1'
#
loop_
_entity.id
_entity.type
_entity.pdbx_description
1 polymer ?
#
loop_
_entity_poly.entity_id
_entity_poly.type
_entity_poly.pdbx_seq_one_letter_code
_entity_poly.pdbx_strand_id
1 'polypeptide(L)'
;MAWQLQEQEEAQRLRVLLQQQQEKEEKDRKLHVGVRQYGAPRWKDVRTDTSFVERSRRRKPGAMKAQERYLRRDVHCGVASCTTCRCARALLPAQVLPRVDKGEYVVPDAFSLLQCMELLEEETLFCRAAPRLLVLKSVLHAALRQAPSRDARRLRKFFRGEDQQTDGKVKLYLFSDQHHFDTFVEPTALEKLQAVRDDSALLKTVEWYVTQQHLPSSAQVVFMTRDVNASVSLQLVASVNAQAVTCEQFLAERLPKGSADTAFLIELAAKTSETLRHEETQRLPDENGNVASSQAEFAPHLKRAQLQELLAQSSSQILAGKLEVSTHNPAEAYVLVEEAACD
;
A
#
# COMPACT_ATOMS: atom_id res chain seq x y z
N MET A 1 43.30 25.08 17.99
CA MET A 1 42.58 25.20 19.29
C MET A 1 41.07 25.17 19.08
N ALA A 2 40.46 26.05 18.27
CA ALA A 2 39.01 26.04 18.01
C ALA A 2 38.48 24.77 17.32
N TRP A 3 39.25 24.20 16.37
CA TRP A 3 38.85 23.01 15.61
C TRP A 3 38.79 21.73 16.47
N GLN A 4 39.74 21.57 17.39
CA GLN A 4 39.75 20.44 18.34
C GLN A 4 38.59 20.50 19.35
N LEU A 5 38.16 21.70 19.74
CA LEU A 5 36.97 21.88 20.59
C LEU A 5 35.69 21.48 19.85
N GLN A 6 35.58 21.81 18.57
CA GLN A 6 34.42 21.45 17.75
C GLN A 6 34.32 19.93 17.51
N GLU A 7 35.43 19.25 17.21
CA GLU A 7 35.45 17.79 17.10
C GLU A 7 35.07 17.11 18.42
N GLN A 8 35.49 17.68 19.55
CA GLN A 8 35.18 17.13 20.87
C GLN A 8 33.69 17.29 21.22
N GLU A 9 33.07 18.41 20.84
CA GLU A 9 31.62 18.64 20.98
C GLU A 9 30.80 17.73 20.07
N GLU A 10 31.21 17.55 18.80
CA GLU A 10 30.55 16.64 17.86
C GLU A 10 30.61 15.18 18.32
N ALA A 11 31.78 14.75 18.83
CA ALA A 11 31.95 13.42 19.40
C ALA A 11 31.06 13.22 20.65
N GLN A 12 30.89 14.24 21.50
CA GLN A 12 29.97 14.19 22.63
C GLN A 12 28.50 14.09 22.18
N ARG A 13 28.09 14.88 21.18
CA ARG A 13 26.73 14.83 20.62
C ARG A 13 26.41 13.45 20.03
N LEU A 14 27.34 12.86 19.29
CA LEU A 14 27.19 11.52 18.73
C LEU A 14 27.05 10.44 19.81
N ARG A 15 27.81 10.53 20.90
CA ARG A 15 27.68 9.60 22.04
C ARG A 15 26.32 9.70 22.72
N VAL A 16 25.82 10.91 22.92
CA VAL A 16 24.50 11.14 23.52
C VAL A 16 23.40 10.58 22.61
N LEU A 17 23.50 10.77 21.29
CA LEU A 17 22.54 10.22 20.34
C LEU A 17 22.55 8.68 20.31
N LEU A 18 23.74 8.06 20.33
CA LEU A 18 23.89 6.61 20.41
C LEU A 18 23.30 6.05 21.71
N GLN A 19 23.54 6.72 22.83
CA GLN A 19 23.01 6.29 24.13
C GLN A 19 21.48 6.44 24.18
N GLN A 20 20.91 7.52 23.64
CA GLN A 20 19.47 7.69 23.49
C GLN A 20 18.85 6.63 22.56
N GLN A 21 19.57 6.26 21.49
CA GLN A 21 19.14 5.20 20.58
C GLN A 21 19.15 3.83 21.27
N GLN A 22 20.22 3.50 22.00
CA GLN A 22 20.31 2.26 22.76
C GLN A 22 19.26 2.17 23.87
N GLU A 23 19.01 3.25 24.61
CA GLU A 23 17.94 3.28 25.61
C GLU A 23 16.55 3.12 24.98
N LYS A 24 16.33 3.70 23.80
CA LYS A 24 15.08 3.54 23.07
C LYS A 24 14.90 2.11 22.58
N GLU A 25 15.95 1.49 22.05
CA GLU A 25 15.97 0.08 21.65
C GLU A 25 15.75 -0.87 22.84
N GLU A 26 16.36 -0.57 24.00
CA GLU A 26 16.17 -1.35 25.23
C GLU A 26 14.74 -1.19 25.78
N LYS A 27 14.18 0.02 25.72
CA LYS A 27 12.77 0.27 26.04
C LYS A 27 11.84 -0.45 25.07
N ASP A 28 12.12 -0.46 23.77
CA ASP A 28 11.33 -1.17 22.77
C ASP A 28 11.46 -2.70 22.91
N ARG A 29 12.62 -3.23 23.32
CA ARG A 29 12.79 -4.63 23.73
C ARG A 29 12.02 -4.97 25.00
N LYS A 30 11.98 -4.08 25.99
CA LYS A 30 11.17 -4.25 27.22
C LYS A 30 9.67 -4.13 26.97
N LEU A 31 9.26 -3.43 25.91
CA LEU A 31 7.87 -3.35 25.45
C LEU A 31 7.43 -4.57 24.63
N HIS A 32 8.32 -5.51 24.29
CA HIS A 32 7.89 -6.82 23.80
C HIS A 32 7.12 -7.51 24.91
N VAL A 33 5.81 -7.65 24.72
CA VAL A 33 4.92 -8.35 25.63
C VAL A 33 5.40 -9.80 25.73
N GLY A 34 5.98 -10.14 26.89
CA GLY A 34 6.42 -11.49 27.19
C GLY A 34 5.27 -12.47 27.02
N VAL A 35 5.51 -13.48 26.19
CA VAL A 35 4.60 -14.59 25.95
C VAL A 35 4.38 -15.34 27.26
N ARG A 36 3.20 -15.18 27.87
CA ARG A 36 2.67 -16.17 28.82
C ARG A 36 1.96 -17.24 28.00
N GLN A 37 2.69 -18.27 27.57
CA GLN A 37 2.09 -19.51 27.05
C GLN A 37 1.41 -20.24 28.21
N TYR A 38 0.18 -19.84 28.56
CA TYR A 38 -0.71 -20.68 29.36
C TYR A 38 -1.54 -21.53 28.41
N GLY A 39 -1.21 -22.82 28.36
CA GLY A 39 -2.01 -23.86 27.71
C GLY A 39 -1.52 -24.22 26.31
N ALA A 40 -1.48 -25.53 26.04
CA ALA A 40 -1.30 -26.04 24.69
C ALA A 40 -2.38 -25.45 23.76
N PRO A 41 -2.05 -25.03 22.54
CA PRO A 41 -3.03 -24.51 21.61
C PRO A 41 -4.12 -25.56 21.38
N ARG A 42 -5.37 -25.19 21.67
CA ARG A 42 -6.56 -26.05 21.52
C ARG A 42 -6.80 -26.45 20.04
N TRP A 43 -6.10 -25.81 19.12
CA TRP A 43 -6.18 -25.97 17.66
C TRP A 43 -4.83 -26.46 17.14
N LYS A 44 -4.77 -27.65 16.53
CA LYS A 44 -3.51 -28.26 16.08
C LYS A 44 -2.86 -27.52 14.89
N ASP A 45 -3.65 -26.79 14.10
CA ASP A 45 -3.23 -26.19 12.83
C ASP A 45 -3.21 -24.66 12.83
N VAL A 46 -3.31 -24.04 14.01
CA VAL A 46 -3.33 -22.58 14.17
C VAL A 46 -2.20 -22.14 15.10
N ARG A 47 -1.28 -21.33 14.58
CA ARG A 47 -0.28 -20.63 15.40
C ARG A 47 -0.73 -19.18 15.59
N THR A 48 -0.72 -18.70 16.83
CA THR A 48 -0.96 -17.28 17.12
C THR A 48 0.38 -16.55 17.09
N ASP A 49 0.49 -15.50 16.28
CA ASP A 49 1.54 -14.50 16.39
C ASP A 49 0.97 -13.25 17.07
N THR A 50 1.72 -12.70 18.03
CA THR A 50 1.37 -11.50 18.83
C THR A 50 2.60 -10.61 18.82
N SER A 51 2.62 -9.31 18.52
CA SER A 51 1.65 -8.22 18.49
C SER A 51 2.35 -7.03 17.80
N PHE A 52 1.63 -6.05 17.25
CA PHE A 52 2.23 -4.77 16.79
C PHE A 52 1.68 -3.60 17.60
N VAL A 53 2.55 -2.65 17.95
CA VAL A 53 2.22 -1.46 18.74
C VAL A 53 1.90 -0.29 17.79
N GLU A 54 0.62 0.04 17.63
CA GLU A 54 0.23 1.28 16.94
C GLU A 54 0.22 2.45 17.95
N ARG A 55 1.14 3.41 17.79
CA ARG A 55 1.12 4.65 18.60
C ARG A 55 -0.02 5.55 18.12
N SER A 56 -0.86 6.01 19.06
CA SER A 56 -1.98 6.90 18.73
C SER A 56 -1.51 8.23 18.14
N ARG A 57 -2.28 8.78 17.17
CA ARG A 57 -2.00 10.05 16.48
C ARG A 57 -2.08 11.32 17.35
N ARG A 58 -2.35 11.23 18.65
CA ARG A 58 -2.37 12.40 19.56
C ARG A 58 -1.22 12.30 20.56
N ARG A 59 -0.64 13.44 20.93
CA ARG A 59 0.52 13.63 21.85
C ARG A 59 0.37 13.03 23.28
N LYS A 60 -0.67 12.24 23.56
CA LYS A 60 -0.79 11.42 24.77
C LYS A 60 -0.42 9.98 24.41
N PRO A 61 0.25 9.20 25.29
CA PRO A 61 0.40 7.77 25.08
C PRO A 61 -1.00 7.16 25.06
N GLY A 62 -1.58 7.01 23.87
CA GLY A 62 -2.90 6.43 23.67
C GLY A 62 -2.86 4.92 23.94
N ALA A 63 -4.03 4.34 24.15
CA ALA A 63 -4.21 2.93 24.46
C ALA A 63 -3.43 2.03 23.49
N MET A 64 -2.58 1.16 24.03
CA MET A 64 -1.89 0.13 23.26
C MET A 64 -2.94 -0.84 22.70
N LYS A 65 -2.95 -1.02 21.37
CA LYS A 65 -3.73 -2.07 20.72
C LYS A 65 -2.84 -3.29 20.56
N ALA A 66 -3.10 -4.34 21.32
CA ALA A 66 -2.60 -5.66 21.01
C ALA A 66 -3.59 -6.33 20.04
N GLN A 67 -3.10 -6.81 18.90
CA GLN A 67 -3.88 -7.59 17.95
C GLN A 67 -3.25 -8.96 17.80
N GLU A 68 -4.06 -10.01 17.93
CA GLU A 68 -3.66 -11.38 17.65
C GLU A 68 -3.77 -11.65 16.15
N ARG A 69 -2.77 -12.34 15.59
CA ARG A 69 -2.82 -12.83 14.21
C ARG A 69 -2.76 -14.34 14.21
N TYR A 70 -3.82 -14.96 13.70
CA TYR A 70 -3.87 -16.41 13.52
C TYR A 70 -3.25 -16.77 12.17
N LEU A 71 -2.23 -17.62 12.23
CA LEU A 71 -1.59 -18.27 11.09
C LEU A 71 -2.15 -19.67 10.94
N ARG A 72 -2.62 -19.97 9.75
CA ARG A 72 -3.43 -21.15 9.43
C ARG A 72 -2.75 -21.99 8.35
N ARG A 73 -2.88 -23.32 8.45
CA ARG A 73 -2.42 -24.27 7.42
C ARG A 73 -3.55 -24.75 6.49
N ASP A 74 -4.79 -24.44 6.83
CA ASP A 74 -5.99 -24.85 6.10
C ASP A 74 -6.50 -23.77 5.12
N VAL A 75 -5.67 -22.78 4.79
CA VAL A 75 -6.01 -21.73 3.82
C VAL A 75 -5.73 -22.25 2.41
N HIS A 76 -6.77 -22.30 1.57
CA HIS A 76 -6.66 -22.82 0.21
C HIS A 76 -5.97 -21.84 -0.74
N CYS A 77 -5.15 -22.36 -1.66
CA CYS A 77 -4.42 -21.58 -2.67
C CYS A 77 -5.32 -20.96 -3.76
N GLY A 78 -6.62 -21.18 -3.71
CA GLY A 78 -7.57 -20.69 -4.72
C GLY A 78 -7.47 -21.29 -6.11
N VAL A 79 -6.69 -22.35 -6.32
CA VAL A 79 -6.59 -23.03 -7.64
C VAL A 79 -7.41 -24.32 -7.61
N ALA A 80 -8.29 -24.50 -8.60
CA ALA A 80 -9.15 -25.67 -8.71
C ALA A 80 -8.34 -26.97 -8.74
N SER A 81 -8.84 -28.01 -8.07
CA SER A 81 -8.22 -29.35 -8.09
C SER A 81 -6.74 -29.37 -7.68
N CYS A 82 -6.29 -28.42 -6.85
CA CYS A 82 -4.92 -28.41 -6.32
C CYS A 82 -4.71 -29.62 -5.40
N THR A 83 -3.78 -30.50 -5.76
CA THR A 83 -3.45 -31.71 -5.00
C THR A 83 -2.84 -31.37 -3.65
N THR A 84 -1.93 -30.39 -3.58
CA THR A 84 -1.30 -29.93 -2.33
C THR A 84 -2.34 -29.47 -1.31
N CYS A 85 -3.28 -28.61 -1.73
CA CYS A 85 -4.37 -28.14 -0.85
C CYS A 85 -5.35 -29.26 -0.47
N ARG A 86 -5.64 -30.20 -1.38
CA ARG A 86 -6.48 -31.37 -1.09
C ARG A 86 -5.84 -32.28 -0.03
N CYS A 87 -4.54 -32.54 -0.15
CA CYS A 87 -3.78 -33.32 0.83
C CYS A 87 -3.73 -32.62 2.19
N ALA A 88 -3.55 -31.30 2.19
CA ALA A 88 -3.57 -30.47 3.40
C ALA A 88 -4.98 -30.27 3.99
N ARG A 89 -6.04 -30.79 3.35
CA ARG A 89 -7.45 -30.59 3.73
C ARG A 89 -7.82 -29.11 3.89
N ALA A 90 -7.25 -28.26 3.05
CA ALA A 90 -7.53 -26.83 3.08
C ALA A 90 -9.00 -26.55 2.76
N LEU A 91 -9.55 -25.50 3.38
CA LEU A 91 -10.95 -25.12 3.23
C LEU A 91 -11.21 -24.58 1.83
N LEU A 92 -12.00 -25.32 1.04
CA LEU A 92 -12.34 -24.93 -0.33
C LEU A 92 -13.16 -23.62 -0.31
N PRO A 93 -12.68 -22.54 -0.95
CA PRO A 93 -13.41 -21.29 -1.04
C PRO A 93 -14.55 -21.40 -2.05
N ALA A 94 -15.52 -20.48 -1.97
CA ALA A 94 -16.65 -20.44 -2.90
C ALA A 94 -16.21 -20.26 -4.36
N GLN A 95 -15.08 -19.58 -4.59
CA GLN A 95 -14.53 -19.34 -5.91
C GLN A 95 -13.06 -19.71 -5.99
N VAL A 96 -12.67 -20.31 -7.12
CA VAL A 96 -11.29 -20.72 -7.41
C VAL A 96 -10.94 -20.41 -8.87
N LEU A 97 -9.68 -20.10 -9.10
CA LEU A 97 -9.09 -20.02 -10.44
C LEU A 97 -9.05 -21.42 -11.07
N PRO A 98 -9.37 -21.55 -12.36
CA PRO A 98 -9.31 -22.82 -13.07
C PRO A 98 -7.86 -23.25 -13.22
N ARG A 99 -7.60 -24.54 -12.95
CA ARG A 99 -6.30 -25.15 -13.16
C ARG A 99 -6.10 -25.45 -14.64
N VAL A 100 -5.14 -24.78 -15.26
CA VAL A 100 -4.80 -24.95 -16.69
C VAL A 100 -3.31 -25.23 -16.82
N ASP A 101 -2.95 -26.35 -17.45
CA ASP A 101 -1.56 -26.79 -17.53
C ASP A 101 -0.69 -25.83 -18.34
N LYS A 102 -1.14 -25.36 -19.50
CA LYS A 102 -0.41 -24.38 -20.33
C LYS A 102 -1.08 -23.00 -20.30
N GLY A 103 -1.41 -22.54 -19.10
CA GLY A 103 -2.07 -21.27 -18.87
C GLY A 103 -1.23 -20.33 -18.04
N GLU A 104 -1.59 -19.05 -18.09
CA GLU A 104 -0.97 -18.02 -17.26
C GLU A 104 -1.79 -17.67 -16.04
N TYR A 105 -1.10 -17.35 -14.96
CA TYR A 105 -1.66 -16.74 -13.75
C TYR A 105 -1.00 -15.38 -13.58
N VAL A 106 -1.83 -14.34 -13.63
CA VAL A 106 -1.38 -12.95 -13.53
C VAL A 106 -1.40 -12.54 -12.06
N VAL A 107 -0.27 -12.09 -11.55
CA VAL A 107 -0.11 -11.59 -10.19
C VAL A 107 0.29 -10.11 -10.27
N PRO A 108 -0.59 -9.17 -9.90
CA PRO A 108 -0.25 -7.75 -9.91
C PRO A 108 0.48 -7.35 -8.62
N ASP A 109 1.35 -6.34 -8.70
CA ASP A 109 1.78 -5.57 -7.53
C ASP A 109 0.71 -4.53 -7.11
N ALA A 110 1.00 -3.75 -6.08
CA ALA A 110 0.05 -2.78 -5.53
C ALA A 110 -0.34 -1.68 -6.52
N PHE A 111 0.60 -1.23 -7.34
CA PHE A 111 0.38 -0.18 -8.33
C PHE A 111 -0.41 -0.70 -9.53
N SER A 112 -0.01 -1.86 -10.05
CA SER A 112 -0.65 -2.53 -11.17
C SER A 112 -2.04 -3.00 -10.81
N LEU A 113 -2.30 -3.36 -9.54
CA LEU A 113 -3.65 -3.65 -9.07
C LEU A 113 -4.59 -2.44 -9.21
N LEU A 114 -4.09 -1.22 -8.99
CA LEU A 114 -4.88 0.01 -9.20
C LEU A 114 -5.18 0.23 -10.68
N GLN A 115 -4.23 -0.03 -11.58
CA GLN A 115 -4.48 -0.01 -13.02
C GLN A 115 -5.50 -1.08 -13.43
N CYS A 116 -5.35 -2.31 -12.92
CA CYS A 116 -6.29 -3.41 -13.16
C CYS A 116 -7.70 -3.07 -12.71
N MET A 117 -7.90 -2.28 -11.66
CA MET A 117 -9.25 -1.90 -11.22
C MET A 117 -10.01 -1.08 -12.26
N GLU A 118 -9.35 -0.14 -12.94
CA GLU A 118 -9.99 0.62 -14.03
C GLU A 118 -10.21 -0.30 -15.25
N LEU A 119 -9.26 -1.18 -15.55
CA LEU A 119 -9.38 -2.14 -16.67
C LEU A 119 -10.46 -3.21 -16.43
N LEU A 120 -10.70 -3.58 -15.17
CA LEU A 120 -11.74 -4.51 -14.77
C LEU A 120 -13.14 -3.92 -14.94
N GLU A 121 -13.31 -2.60 -15.10
CA GLU A 121 -14.61 -2.05 -15.50
C GLU A 121 -14.90 -2.36 -16.99
N GLU A 122 -13.87 -2.58 -17.79
CA GLU A 122 -13.93 -3.01 -19.19
C GLU A 122 -13.78 -4.54 -19.32
N GLU A 123 -14.57 -5.27 -18.53
CA GLU A 123 -14.45 -6.72 -18.29
C GLU A 123 -14.33 -7.55 -19.57
N THR A 124 -15.09 -7.20 -20.61
CA THR A 124 -15.19 -7.97 -21.86
C THR A 124 -13.87 -8.04 -22.63
N LEU A 125 -13.05 -7.00 -22.52
CA LEU A 125 -11.78 -6.89 -23.22
C LEU A 125 -10.62 -7.33 -22.33
N PHE A 126 -10.60 -6.88 -21.07
CA PHE A 126 -9.53 -7.21 -20.14
C PHE A 126 -9.47 -8.70 -19.80
N CYS A 127 -10.62 -9.40 -19.76
CA CYS A 127 -10.67 -10.85 -19.54
C CYS A 127 -9.94 -11.69 -20.59
N ARG A 128 -9.77 -11.16 -21.80
CA ARG A 128 -9.05 -11.85 -22.86
C ARG A 128 -7.55 -11.85 -22.59
N ALA A 129 -7.04 -10.77 -21.99
CA ALA A 129 -5.63 -10.65 -21.62
C ALA A 129 -5.33 -11.36 -20.30
N ALA A 130 -6.14 -11.13 -19.25
CA ALA A 130 -5.92 -11.63 -17.91
C ALA A 130 -7.07 -12.54 -17.41
N PRO A 131 -7.24 -13.77 -17.96
CA PRO A 131 -8.35 -14.64 -17.58
C PRO A 131 -8.27 -15.21 -16.16
N ARG A 132 -7.08 -15.15 -15.53
CA ARG A 132 -6.79 -15.69 -14.19
C ARG A 132 -5.95 -14.69 -13.40
N LEU A 133 -6.61 -13.86 -12.60
CA LEU A 133 -5.95 -12.86 -11.75
C LEU A 133 -5.83 -13.38 -10.31
N LEU A 134 -4.60 -13.62 -9.87
CA LEU A 134 -4.28 -14.02 -8.50
C LEU A 134 -3.81 -12.80 -7.72
N VAL A 135 -4.65 -12.28 -6.83
CA VAL A 135 -4.36 -11.10 -6.02
C VAL A 135 -4.00 -11.53 -4.60
N LEU A 136 -2.94 -10.96 -4.04
CA LEU A 136 -2.54 -11.22 -2.65
C LEU A 136 -3.19 -10.22 -1.70
N LYS A 137 -3.50 -10.63 -0.47
CA LYS A 137 -4.11 -9.76 0.54
C LYS A 137 -3.15 -8.64 0.97
N SER A 138 -1.86 -8.94 1.09
CA SER A 138 -0.81 -7.93 1.29
C SER A 138 -0.78 -6.88 0.19
N VAL A 139 -0.84 -7.30 -1.07
CA VAL A 139 -0.91 -6.42 -2.25
C VAL A 139 -2.16 -5.54 -2.21
N LEU A 140 -3.33 -6.10 -1.93
CA LEU A 140 -4.56 -5.32 -1.76
C LEU A 140 -4.41 -4.27 -0.64
N HIS A 141 -3.82 -4.63 0.50
CA HIS A 141 -3.57 -3.69 1.57
C HIS A 141 -2.57 -2.59 1.19
N ALA A 142 -1.53 -2.91 0.42
CA ALA A 142 -0.58 -1.94 -0.11
C ALA A 142 -1.25 -1.00 -1.13
N ALA A 143 -2.05 -1.53 -2.05
CA ALA A 143 -2.84 -0.76 -3.00
C ALA A 143 -3.80 0.21 -2.28
N LEU A 144 -4.50 -0.25 -1.22
CA LEU A 144 -5.38 0.61 -0.42
C LEU A 144 -4.65 1.73 0.34
N ARG A 145 -3.35 1.60 0.61
CA ARG A 145 -2.53 2.68 1.19
C ARG A 145 -2.10 3.70 0.12
N GLN A 146 -1.87 3.23 -1.10
CA GLN A 146 -1.45 4.05 -2.25
C GLN A 146 -2.64 4.69 -2.97
N ALA A 147 -3.84 4.14 -2.84
CA ALA A 147 -5.02 4.61 -3.54
C ALA A 147 -5.56 5.93 -2.96
N PRO A 148 -6.01 6.87 -3.81
CA PRO A 148 -6.83 8.00 -3.36
C PRO A 148 -8.13 7.50 -2.72
N SER A 149 -8.79 8.37 -1.95
CA SER A 149 -9.93 7.99 -1.10
C SER A 149 -11.10 7.36 -1.87
N ARG A 150 -11.36 7.82 -3.10
CA ARG A 150 -12.37 7.29 -4.02
C ARG A 150 -12.04 5.85 -4.42
N ASP A 151 -10.83 5.61 -4.90
CA ASP A 151 -10.43 4.29 -5.42
C ASP A 151 -10.21 3.29 -4.29
N ALA A 152 -9.75 3.74 -3.13
CA ALA A 152 -9.68 2.91 -1.93
C ALA A 152 -11.07 2.43 -1.48
N ARG A 153 -12.14 3.21 -1.74
CA ARG A 153 -13.53 2.79 -1.48
C ARG A 153 -14.00 1.78 -2.52
N ARG A 154 -13.73 2.03 -3.81
CA ARG A 154 -14.06 1.12 -4.93
C ARG A 154 -13.39 -0.24 -4.75
N LEU A 155 -12.07 -0.27 -4.53
CA LEU A 155 -11.30 -1.48 -4.21
C LEU A 155 -11.90 -2.25 -3.03
N ARG A 156 -12.21 -1.56 -1.93
CA ARG A 156 -12.82 -2.21 -0.75
C ARG A 156 -14.18 -2.81 -1.06
N LYS A 157 -15.00 -2.16 -1.89
CA LYS A 157 -16.30 -2.69 -2.30
C LYS A 157 -16.12 -3.93 -3.18
N PHE A 158 -15.28 -3.83 -4.20
CA PHE A 158 -14.97 -4.89 -5.14
C PHE A 158 -14.50 -6.18 -4.44
N PHE A 159 -13.58 -6.06 -3.47
CA PHE A 159 -13.08 -7.22 -2.72
C PHE A 159 -13.90 -7.59 -1.46
N ARG A 160 -15.00 -6.90 -1.15
CA ARG A 160 -15.91 -7.24 -0.02
C ARG A 160 -17.09 -8.14 -0.42
N GLY A 161 -17.51 -8.08 -1.68
CA GLY A 161 -18.79 -8.64 -2.12
C GLY A 161 -18.74 -10.07 -2.62
N GLU A 162 -19.91 -10.71 -2.60
CA GLU A 162 -20.29 -11.83 -3.48
C GLU A 162 -20.20 -11.44 -4.98
N ASP A 163 -20.00 -10.14 -5.28
CA ASP A 163 -19.65 -9.51 -6.56
C ASP A 163 -18.34 -10.03 -7.20
N GLN A 164 -17.62 -10.99 -6.59
CA GLN A 164 -16.70 -11.83 -7.36
C GLN A 164 -17.45 -12.66 -8.43
N GLN A 165 -18.78 -12.72 -8.36
CA GLN A 165 -19.62 -12.96 -9.54
C GLN A 165 -19.61 -11.74 -10.46
N THR A 166 -18.45 -11.47 -11.07
CA THR A 166 -18.54 -11.02 -12.45
C THR A 166 -19.16 -12.19 -13.22
N ASP A 167 -20.37 -12.01 -13.73
CA ASP A 167 -20.87 -12.76 -14.88
C ASP A 167 -19.88 -12.68 -16.08
N GLY A 168 -18.88 -11.78 -15.98
CA GLY A 168 -17.69 -11.67 -16.79
C GLY A 168 -16.66 -12.81 -16.64
N LYS A 169 -15.90 -13.00 -17.73
CA LYS A 169 -14.96 -14.11 -17.93
C LYS A 169 -13.66 -14.02 -17.11
N VAL A 170 -13.36 -12.88 -16.45
CA VAL A 170 -12.18 -12.77 -15.59
C VAL A 170 -12.42 -13.59 -14.33
N LYS A 171 -11.58 -14.58 -14.08
CA LYS A 171 -11.59 -15.27 -12.79
C LYS A 171 -10.54 -14.64 -11.90
N LEU A 172 -10.98 -14.10 -10.78
CA LEU A 172 -10.14 -13.44 -9.80
C LEU A 172 -10.16 -14.23 -8.50
N TYR A 173 -9.02 -14.30 -7.82
CA TYR A 173 -8.93 -14.87 -6.48
C TYR A 173 -8.08 -14.03 -5.56
N LEU A 174 -8.60 -13.76 -4.35
CA LEU A 174 -7.88 -13.05 -3.30
C LEU A 174 -7.29 -14.03 -2.29
N PHE A 175 -5.98 -14.26 -2.37
CA PHE A 175 -5.28 -15.15 -1.44
C PHE A 175 -4.89 -14.44 -0.14
N SER A 176 -5.19 -15.06 0.99
CA SER A 176 -4.92 -14.52 2.34
C SER A 176 -3.52 -14.86 2.84
N ASP A 177 -2.50 -14.37 2.14
CA ASP A 177 -1.07 -14.62 2.42
C ASP A 177 -0.63 -14.27 3.85
N GLN A 178 -1.22 -13.21 4.42
CA GLN A 178 -0.92 -12.75 5.79
C GLN A 178 -1.45 -13.68 6.90
N HIS A 179 -2.36 -14.59 6.56
CA HIS A 179 -2.96 -15.56 7.48
C HIS A 179 -2.54 -17.00 7.17
N HIS A 180 -1.76 -17.21 6.11
CA HIS A 180 -1.28 -18.53 5.73
C HIS A 180 0.11 -18.78 6.33
N PHE A 181 0.28 -19.93 6.96
CA PHE A 181 1.47 -20.25 7.77
C PHE A 181 2.78 -20.15 6.96
N ASP A 182 2.83 -20.71 5.75
CA ASP A 182 4.08 -20.77 4.98
C ASP A 182 4.42 -19.45 4.27
N THR A 183 3.43 -18.59 4.00
CA THR A 183 3.62 -17.35 3.21
C THR A 183 3.71 -16.11 4.07
N PHE A 184 3.33 -16.21 5.34
CA PHE A 184 3.41 -15.11 6.28
C PHE A 184 4.87 -14.62 6.45
N VAL A 185 5.05 -13.30 6.43
CA VAL A 185 6.32 -12.64 6.72
C VAL A 185 6.17 -11.88 8.04
N GLU A 186 7.02 -12.25 9.01
CA GLU A 186 7.04 -11.63 10.33
C GLU A 186 7.52 -10.17 10.25
N PRO A 187 6.87 -9.23 10.96
CA PRO A 187 7.35 -7.85 11.03
C PRO A 187 8.71 -7.77 11.75
N THR A 188 9.84 -7.72 11.04
CA THR A 188 11.16 -7.58 11.68
C THR A 188 11.49 -6.12 12.04
N ALA A 189 12.01 -5.85 13.25
CA ALA A 189 12.35 -4.48 13.68
C ALA A 189 13.38 -3.76 12.77
N LEU A 190 14.08 -4.51 11.92
CA LEU A 190 15.12 -4.02 11.01
C LEU A 190 14.56 -3.53 9.65
N GLU A 191 13.40 -4.03 9.21
CA GLU A 191 12.73 -3.54 8.00
C GLU A 191 12.00 -2.22 8.30
N LYS A 192 12.76 -1.12 8.34
CA LYS A 192 12.22 0.23 8.58
C LYS A 192 11.32 0.74 7.46
N LEU A 193 11.23 0.05 6.32
CA LEU A 193 10.37 0.41 5.20
C LEU A 193 9.29 -0.65 4.99
N GLN A 194 8.03 -0.25 5.18
CA GLN A 194 6.85 -1.09 4.91
C GLN A 194 6.87 -1.70 3.50
N ALA A 195 7.42 -0.99 2.51
CA ALA A 195 7.57 -1.46 1.14
C ALA A 195 8.43 -2.73 1.03
N VAL A 196 9.55 -2.80 1.75
CA VAL A 196 10.44 -3.99 1.73
C VAL A 196 9.72 -5.22 2.26
N ARG A 197 8.87 -5.06 3.28
CA ARG A 197 8.02 -6.14 3.79
C ARG A 197 6.97 -6.59 2.80
N ASP A 198 6.33 -5.63 2.14
CA ASP A 198 5.31 -5.93 1.14
C ASP A 198 5.94 -6.72 -0.03
N ASP A 199 7.15 -6.34 -0.47
CA ASP A 199 7.93 -7.05 -1.50
C ASP A 199 8.33 -8.46 -1.04
N SER A 200 8.85 -8.61 0.18
CA SER A 200 9.18 -9.92 0.76
C SER A 200 7.97 -10.84 0.87
N ALA A 201 6.81 -10.30 1.28
CA ALA A 201 5.57 -11.07 1.35
C ALA A 201 5.11 -11.53 -0.03
N LEU A 202 5.20 -10.65 -1.03
CA LEU A 202 4.85 -10.96 -2.41
C LEU A 202 5.76 -12.05 -2.96
N LEU A 203 7.08 -11.86 -2.88
CA LEU A 203 8.09 -12.81 -3.34
C LEU A 203 7.87 -14.19 -2.72
N LYS A 204 7.84 -14.25 -1.38
CA LYS A 204 7.65 -15.49 -0.62
C LYS A 204 6.36 -16.21 -1.02
N THR A 205 5.28 -15.46 -1.24
CA THR A 205 4.00 -16.06 -1.64
C THR A 205 4.05 -16.63 -3.05
N VAL A 206 4.60 -15.90 -4.02
CA VAL A 206 4.69 -16.38 -5.41
C VAL A 206 5.64 -17.59 -5.51
N GLU A 207 6.77 -17.55 -4.80
CA GLU A 207 7.68 -18.70 -4.66
C GLU A 207 6.97 -19.91 -4.07
N TRP A 208 6.18 -19.73 -3.03
CA TRP A 208 5.39 -20.81 -2.44
C TRP A 208 4.41 -21.43 -3.46
N TYR A 209 3.71 -20.62 -4.27
CA TYR A 209 2.80 -21.14 -5.31
C TYR A 209 3.49 -22.07 -6.32
N VAL A 210 4.69 -21.70 -6.73
CA VAL A 210 5.45 -22.44 -7.76
C VAL A 210 6.21 -23.62 -7.15
N THR A 211 6.99 -23.39 -6.10
CA THR A 211 7.86 -24.40 -5.49
C THR A 211 7.09 -25.53 -4.80
N GLN A 212 5.93 -25.23 -4.20
CA GLN A 212 5.05 -26.22 -3.57
C GLN A 212 4.01 -26.82 -4.54
N GLN A 213 4.17 -26.55 -5.85
CA GLN A 213 3.35 -27.11 -6.92
C GLN A 213 1.84 -26.82 -6.78
N HIS A 214 1.49 -25.67 -6.21
CA HIS A 214 0.09 -25.22 -6.19
C HIS A 214 -0.40 -24.91 -7.60
N LEU A 215 0.47 -24.35 -8.42
CA LEU A 215 0.27 -24.17 -9.86
C LEU A 215 0.76 -25.40 -10.65
N PRO A 216 0.19 -25.69 -11.83
CA PRO A 216 0.74 -26.68 -12.75
C PRO A 216 2.19 -26.34 -13.13
N SER A 217 3.06 -27.34 -13.26
CA SER A 217 4.49 -27.14 -13.56
C SER A 217 4.75 -26.48 -14.93
N SER A 218 3.81 -26.61 -15.87
CA SER A 218 3.87 -25.96 -17.19
C SER A 218 3.13 -24.63 -17.26
N ALA A 219 2.52 -24.17 -16.14
CA ALA A 219 1.85 -22.89 -16.11
C ALA A 219 2.88 -21.76 -15.97
N GLN A 220 2.60 -20.62 -16.60
CA GLN A 220 3.45 -19.44 -16.51
C GLN A 220 2.89 -18.47 -15.45
N VAL A 221 3.76 -17.96 -14.60
CA VAL A 221 3.43 -16.83 -13.71
C VAL A 221 3.82 -15.54 -14.41
N VAL A 222 2.86 -14.63 -14.55
CA VAL A 222 3.09 -13.29 -15.09
C VAL A 222 2.96 -12.30 -13.96
N PHE A 223 4.08 -11.70 -13.56
CA PHE A 223 4.11 -10.66 -12.55
C PHE A 223 3.92 -9.29 -13.21
N MET A 224 2.74 -8.70 -12.99
CA MET A 224 2.43 -7.36 -13.50
C MET A 224 2.91 -6.32 -12.50
N THR A 225 3.84 -5.47 -12.90
CA THR A 225 4.53 -4.56 -11.99
C THR A 225 4.71 -3.15 -12.56
N ARG A 226 4.83 -2.18 -11.66
CA ARG A 226 5.23 -0.80 -11.99
C ARG A 226 6.61 -0.74 -12.65
N ASP A 227 7.55 -1.54 -12.16
CA ASP A 227 8.95 -1.51 -12.60
C ASP A 227 9.51 -2.93 -12.72
N VAL A 228 9.78 -3.34 -13.96
CA VAL A 228 10.36 -4.64 -14.30
C VAL A 228 11.79 -4.79 -13.79
N ASN A 229 12.48 -3.69 -13.47
CA ASN A 229 13.84 -3.68 -12.94
C ASN A 229 13.89 -3.61 -11.40
N ALA A 230 12.74 -3.53 -10.73
CA ALA A 230 12.70 -3.57 -9.28
C ALA A 230 13.28 -4.89 -8.74
N SER A 231 13.89 -4.83 -7.56
CA SER A 231 14.54 -6.01 -6.94
C SER A 231 13.60 -7.22 -6.86
N VAL A 232 12.34 -7.00 -6.46
CA VAL A 232 11.33 -8.08 -6.37
C VAL A 232 11.02 -8.71 -7.73
N SER A 233 10.92 -7.89 -8.78
CA SER A 233 10.69 -8.33 -10.17
C SER A 233 11.83 -9.22 -10.65
N LEU A 234 13.07 -8.77 -10.48
CA LEU A 234 14.26 -9.53 -10.87
C LEU A 234 14.39 -10.84 -10.09
N GLN A 235 14.07 -10.83 -8.79
CA GLN A 235 14.11 -12.04 -7.96
C GLN A 235 13.05 -13.05 -8.41
N LEU A 236 11.83 -12.63 -8.74
CA LEU A 236 10.79 -13.52 -9.26
C LEU A 236 11.17 -14.14 -10.62
N VAL A 237 11.75 -13.35 -11.52
CA VAL A 237 12.27 -13.88 -12.79
C VAL A 237 13.35 -14.92 -12.53
N ALA A 238 14.25 -14.67 -11.56
CA ALA A 238 15.35 -15.59 -11.25
C ALA A 238 14.93 -16.86 -10.50
N SER A 239 14.03 -16.76 -9.52
CA SER A 239 13.72 -17.87 -8.61
C SER A 239 12.61 -18.79 -9.11
N VAL A 240 11.59 -18.24 -9.79
CA VAL A 240 10.43 -18.99 -10.27
C VAL A 240 10.22 -18.91 -11.78
N ASN A 241 11.14 -18.30 -12.51
CA ASN A 241 11.03 -18.09 -13.96
C ASN A 241 9.71 -17.37 -14.34
N ALA A 242 9.28 -16.42 -13.52
CA ALA A 242 8.12 -15.59 -13.82
C ALA A 242 8.45 -14.62 -14.97
N GLN A 243 7.42 -14.17 -15.70
CA GLN A 243 7.53 -13.06 -16.65
C GLN A 243 7.15 -11.76 -15.93
N ALA A 244 8.10 -10.84 -15.72
CA ALA A 244 7.81 -9.51 -15.18
C ALA A 244 7.51 -8.53 -16.32
N VAL A 245 6.36 -7.85 -16.28
CA VAL A 245 5.89 -6.91 -17.33
C VAL A 245 5.13 -5.75 -16.73
N THR A 246 5.14 -4.59 -17.39
CA THR A 246 4.21 -3.50 -17.04
C THR A 246 2.82 -3.79 -17.57
N CYS A 247 1.81 -3.09 -17.05
CA CYS A 247 0.42 -3.27 -17.49
C CYS A 247 0.26 -2.99 -18.99
N GLU A 248 0.91 -1.94 -19.49
CA GLU A 248 0.86 -1.51 -20.90
C GLU A 248 1.51 -2.56 -21.81
N GLN A 249 2.69 -3.07 -21.42
CA GLN A 249 3.38 -4.13 -22.16
C GLN A 249 2.57 -5.42 -22.17
N PHE A 250 2.01 -5.81 -21.03
CA PHE A 250 1.15 -6.98 -20.90
C PHE A 250 -0.03 -6.92 -21.88
N LEU A 251 -0.75 -5.79 -21.92
CA LEU A 251 -1.87 -5.60 -22.84
C LEU A 251 -1.42 -5.65 -24.31
N ALA A 252 -0.31 -4.99 -24.65
CA ALA A 252 0.22 -4.95 -26.01
C ALA A 252 0.67 -6.33 -26.54
N GLU A 253 1.19 -7.19 -25.66
CA GLU A 253 1.62 -8.54 -26.01
C GLU A 253 0.45 -9.52 -26.15
N ARG A 254 -0.61 -9.39 -25.34
CA ARG A 254 -1.66 -10.42 -25.21
C ARG A 254 -2.92 -10.12 -26.01
N LEU A 255 -3.07 -8.89 -26.48
CA LEU A 255 -4.21 -8.46 -27.27
C LEU A 255 -3.84 -8.27 -28.75
N PRO A 256 -4.83 -8.35 -29.68
CA PRO A 256 -4.58 -8.20 -31.11
C PRO A 256 -4.00 -6.83 -31.47
N LYS A 257 -2.85 -6.82 -32.16
CA LYS A 257 -2.23 -5.59 -32.65
C LYS A 257 -3.13 -4.88 -33.67
N GLY A 258 -3.23 -3.55 -33.56
CA GLY A 258 -4.02 -2.72 -34.48
C GLY A 258 -5.52 -2.69 -34.22
N SER A 259 -6.01 -3.34 -33.15
CA SER A 259 -7.40 -3.21 -32.71
C SER A 259 -7.63 -1.88 -31.96
N ALA A 260 -8.74 -1.21 -32.23
CA ALA A 260 -9.16 -0.01 -31.50
C ALA A 260 -9.33 -0.30 -29.99
N ASP A 261 -9.91 -1.46 -29.67
CA ASP A 261 -10.08 -1.93 -28.28
C ASP A 261 -8.75 -2.07 -27.54
N THR A 262 -7.72 -2.56 -28.24
CA THR A 262 -6.38 -2.74 -27.66
C THR A 262 -5.71 -1.38 -27.44
N ALA A 263 -5.83 -0.46 -28.39
CA ALA A 263 -5.32 0.91 -28.23
C ALA A 263 -6.00 1.61 -27.05
N PHE A 264 -7.32 1.47 -26.91
CA PHE A 264 -8.10 2.04 -25.81
C PHE A 264 -7.64 1.50 -24.44
N LEU A 265 -7.49 0.18 -24.29
CA LEU A 265 -7.05 -0.39 -23.00
C LEU A 265 -5.62 0.03 -22.64
N ILE A 266 -4.72 0.12 -23.62
CA ILE A 266 -3.35 0.59 -23.39
C ILE A 266 -3.35 2.06 -22.98
N GLU A 267 -4.15 2.90 -23.64
CA GLU A 267 -4.30 4.31 -23.29
C GLU A 267 -4.91 4.47 -21.88
N LEU A 268 -5.93 3.69 -21.55
CA LEU A 268 -6.53 3.67 -20.22
C LEU A 268 -5.51 3.28 -19.15
N ALA A 269 -4.72 2.22 -19.39
CA ALA A 269 -3.66 1.81 -18.48
C ALA A 269 -2.60 2.90 -18.28
N ALA A 270 -2.16 3.54 -19.37
CA ALA A 270 -1.16 4.61 -19.35
C ALA A 270 -1.68 5.85 -18.59
N LYS A 271 -2.90 6.29 -18.88
CA LYS A 271 -3.53 7.44 -18.21
C LYS A 271 -3.72 7.19 -16.71
N THR A 272 -4.11 5.97 -16.32
CA THR A 272 -4.21 5.59 -14.91
C THR A 272 -2.82 5.59 -14.26
N SER A 273 -1.79 5.08 -14.94
CA SER A 273 -0.39 5.12 -14.48
C SER A 273 0.08 6.55 -14.19
N GLU A 274 -0.16 7.46 -15.12
CA GLU A 274 0.19 8.88 -15.00
C GLU A 274 -0.56 9.55 -13.85
N THR A 275 -1.87 9.30 -13.72
CA THR A 275 -2.69 9.84 -12.64
C THR A 275 -2.17 9.39 -11.27
N LEU A 276 -1.88 8.09 -11.11
CA LEU A 276 -1.35 7.54 -9.87
C LEU A 276 0.02 8.13 -9.52
N ARG A 277 0.91 8.30 -10.50
CA ARG A 277 2.23 8.93 -10.30
C ARG A 277 2.11 10.40 -9.92
N HIS A 278 1.19 11.12 -10.55
CA HIS A 278 0.90 12.52 -10.22
C HIS A 278 0.42 12.66 -8.77
N GLU A 279 -0.53 11.83 -8.35
CA GLU A 279 -1.01 11.81 -6.96
C GLU A 279 0.06 11.40 -5.96
N GLU A 280 0.93 10.44 -6.31
CA GLU A 280 2.04 10.03 -5.45
C GLU A 280 3.04 11.19 -5.27
N THR A 281 3.33 11.93 -6.33
CA THR A 281 4.21 13.11 -6.29
C THR A 281 3.62 14.20 -5.38
N GLN A 282 2.31 14.40 -5.42
CA GLN A 282 1.62 15.33 -4.51
C GLN A 282 1.68 14.88 -3.03
N ARG A 283 1.94 13.59 -2.76
CA ARG A 283 2.09 13.05 -1.40
C ARG A 283 3.54 12.98 -0.93
N LEU A 284 4.52 13.40 -1.74
CA LEU A 284 5.90 13.50 -1.28
C LEU A 284 6.08 14.75 -0.41
N PRO A 285 6.99 14.70 0.58
CA PRO A 285 7.41 15.91 1.27
C PRO A 285 8.06 16.90 0.29
N ASP A 286 7.74 18.18 0.40
CA ASP A 286 8.50 19.25 -0.25
C ASP A 286 9.95 19.30 0.31
N GLU A 287 10.80 20.17 -0.27
CA GLU A 287 12.19 20.35 0.20
C GLU A 287 12.30 20.76 1.68
N ASN A 288 11.20 21.25 2.27
CA ASN A 288 11.11 21.65 3.67
C ASN A 288 10.58 20.51 4.57
N GLY A 289 10.35 19.31 4.03
CA GLY A 289 9.82 18.16 4.75
C GLY A 289 8.30 18.22 4.99
N ASN A 290 7.60 19.18 4.38
CA ASN A 290 6.15 19.25 4.44
C ASN A 290 5.57 18.30 3.40
N VAL A 291 5.00 17.20 3.88
CA VAL A 291 4.10 16.41 3.04
C VAL A 291 2.90 17.29 2.76
N ALA A 292 2.58 17.55 1.49
CA ALA A 292 1.27 18.03 1.06
C ALA A 292 0.20 16.94 1.28
N SER A 293 0.23 16.35 2.47
CA SER A 293 -0.89 15.65 3.04
C SER A 293 -2.00 16.68 3.19
N SER A 294 -3.22 16.20 3.15
CA SER A 294 -4.46 16.92 3.45
C SER A 294 -4.52 17.52 4.89
N GLN A 295 -3.41 17.98 5.47
CA GLN A 295 -3.30 18.62 6.78
C GLN A 295 -2.60 19.98 6.77
N ALA A 296 -2.20 20.51 5.62
CA ALA A 296 -1.96 21.94 5.45
C ALA A 296 -2.37 22.40 4.05
N GLU A 297 -3.64 22.19 3.70
CA GLU A 297 -4.27 22.85 2.53
C GLU A 297 -4.12 24.38 2.60
N PHE A 298 -3.86 24.91 3.79
CA PHE A 298 -3.81 26.34 4.07
C PHE A 298 -2.51 26.69 4.80
N ALA A 299 -1.94 27.84 4.44
CA ALA A 299 -0.81 28.41 5.13
C ALA A 299 -1.11 28.57 6.64
N PRO A 300 -0.15 28.32 7.53
CA PRO A 300 -0.35 28.48 8.96
C PRO A 300 -0.70 29.94 9.28
N HIS A 301 -1.75 30.15 10.08
CA HIS A 301 -2.14 31.49 10.50
C HIS A 301 -1.10 32.12 11.43
N LEU A 302 -0.93 33.45 11.32
CA LEU A 302 -0.18 34.25 12.28
C LEU A 302 -0.82 34.15 13.68
N LYS A 303 0.00 34.22 14.73
CA LYS A 303 -0.51 34.23 16.10
C LYS A 303 -1.24 35.54 16.37
N ARG A 304 -2.26 35.51 17.24
CA ARG A 304 -3.07 36.70 17.59
C ARG A 304 -2.24 37.91 18.03
N ALA A 305 -1.19 37.69 18.83
CA ALA A 305 -0.31 38.76 19.29
C ALA A 305 0.43 39.44 18.12
N GLN A 306 0.90 38.66 17.14
CA GLN A 306 1.57 39.16 15.94
C GLN A 306 0.61 39.94 15.04
N LEU A 307 -0.64 39.46 14.89
CA LEU A 307 -1.68 40.17 14.14
C LEU A 307 -2.03 41.50 14.79
N GLN A 308 -2.15 41.55 16.13
CA GLN A 308 -2.44 42.78 16.85
C GLN A 308 -1.29 43.81 16.74
N GLU A 309 -0.04 43.35 16.82
CA GLU A 309 1.13 44.20 16.62
C GLU A 309 1.18 44.77 15.20
N LEU A 310 0.94 43.92 14.19
CA LEU A 310 0.93 44.33 12.79
C LEU A 310 -0.25 45.25 12.45
N LEU A 311 -1.42 45.07 13.05
CA LEU A 311 -2.56 45.98 12.83
C LEU A 311 -2.40 47.33 13.55
N ALA A 312 -1.60 47.39 14.61
CA ALA A 312 -1.32 48.64 15.34
C ALA A 312 -0.27 49.53 14.65
N GLN A 313 0.52 48.98 13.72
CA GLN A 313 1.53 49.73 12.98
C GLN A 313 0.86 50.53 11.85
N SER A 314 1.06 51.85 11.85
CA SER A 314 0.51 52.78 10.85
C SER A 314 1.00 52.51 9.42
N SER A 315 2.12 51.80 9.28
CA SER A 315 2.78 51.44 8.01
C SER A 315 2.59 49.97 7.61
N SER A 316 1.66 49.26 8.26
CA SER A 316 1.43 47.84 8.00
C SER A 316 0.73 47.59 6.66
N GLN A 317 1.14 46.53 5.97
CA GLN A 317 0.48 46.04 4.75
C GLN A 317 -0.71 45.12 5.04
N ILE A 318 -1.08 44.93 6.31
CA ILE A 318 -2.15 44.00 6.72
C ILE A 318 -3.39 44.80 7.11
N LEU A 319 -4.51 44.46 6.48
CA LEU A 319 -5.83 45.01 6.79
C LEU A 319 -6.73 43.92 7.38
N ALA A 320 -7.56 44.31 8.34
CA ALA A 320 -8.61 43.46 8.88
C ALA A 320 -9.95 43.84 8.25
N GLY A 321 -10.77 42.84 7.92
CA GLY A 321 -12.07 43.07 7.32
C GLY A 321 -12.95 41.83 7.33
N LYS A 322 -14.19 41.99 6.88
CA LYS A 322 -15.16 40.90 6.76
C LYS A 322 -14.99 40.20 5.43
N LEU A 323 -14.64 38.92 5.45
CA LEU A 323 -14.56 38.08 4.25
C LEU A 323 -15.97 37.66 3.81
N GLU A 324 -16.31 37.94 2.56
CA GLU A 324 -17.53 37.49 1.90
C GLU A 324 -17.14 36.61 0.71
N VAL A 325 -17.71 35.41 0.64
CA VAL A 325 -17.39 34.40 -0.38
C VAL A 325 -18.52 34.34 -1.41
N SER A 326 -18.17 34.22 -2.69
CA SER A 326 -19.17 34.11 -3.77
C SER A 326 -20.02 32.86 -3.62
N THR A 327 -21.33 32.99 -3.80
CA THR A 327 -22.28 31.86 -3.80
C THR A 327 -22.17 30.97 -5.02
N HIS A 328 -21.49 31.44 -6.08
CA HIS A 328 -21.38 30.75 -7.36
C HIS A 328 -19.99 30.18 -7.62
N ASN A 329 -18.93 30.79 -7.07
CA ASN A 329 -17.57 30.29 -7.18
C ASN A 329 -16.88 30.33 -5.80
N PRO A 330 -16.66 29.18 -5.13
CA PRO A 330 -16.06 29.14 -3.79
C PRO A 330 -14.58 29.53 -3.77
N ALA A 331 -13.92 29.63 -4.93
CA ALA A 331 -12.54 30.12 -5.05
C ALA A 331 -12.45 31.65 -5.13
N GLU A 332 -13.58 32.35 -5.26
CA GLU A 332 -13.65 33.81 -5.34
C GLU A 332 -14.26 34.39 -4.06
N ALA A 333 -13.57 35.36 -3.48
CA ALA A 333 -14.01 36.07 -2.28
C ALA A 333 -13.51 37.52 -2.31
N TYR A 334 -14.17 38.38 -1.54
CA TYR A 334 -13.74 39.76 -1.32
C TYR A 334 -13.76 40.08 0.18
N VAL A 335 -12.99 41.08 0.58
CA VAL A 335 -12.87 41.52 1.99
C VAL A 335 -13.38 42.94 2.11
N LEU A 336 -14.39 43.15 2.95
CA LEU A 336 -14.89 44.48 3.32
C LEU A 336 -14.01 45.04 4.44
N VAL A 337 -13.21 46.04 4.13
CA VAL A 337 -12.36 46.75 5.09
C VAL A 337 -13.11 47.99 5.58
N GLU A 338 -13.31 48.11 6.89
CA GLU A 338 -13.83 49.35 7.48
C GLU A 338 -12.66 50.35 7.53
N GLU A 339 -12.67 51.36 6.67
CA GLU A 339 -11.77 52.51 6.82
C GLU A 339 -12.18 53.23 8.10
N ALA A 340 -11.32 53.19 9.12
CA ALA A 340 -11.44 54.09 10.26
C ALA A 340 -11.33 55.51 9.69
N ALA A 341 -12.45 56.25 9.70
CA ALA A 341 -12.47 57.66 9.34
C ALA A 341 -11.35 58.37 10.11
N CYS A 342 -10.40 58.94 9.38
CA CYS A 342 -9.44 59.87 9.96
C CYS A 342 -10.23 61.11 10.41
N ASP A 343 -10.46 61.22 11.72
CA ASP A 343 -10.73 62.51 12.38
C ASP A 343 -9.42 63.26 12.64
#